data_AF-A0A3C1YQ05-F1
#
_entry.id   AF-A0A3C1YQ05-F1
#
_cell.length_a   1.000
_cell.length_b   1.000
_cell.length_c   1.000
_cell.angle_alpha   90.00
_cell.angle_beta   90.00
_cell.angle_gamma   90.00
#
_symmetry.space_group_name_H-M   'P 1'
#
loop_
_entity.id
_entity.type
_entity.pdbx_description
1 polymer ?
#
loop_
_entity_poly.entity_id
_entity_poly.type
_entity_poly.pdbx_seq_one_letter_code
_entity_poly.pdbx_strand_id
1 'polypeptide(L)'
;ILEGYIIALDNIDAIIKLIKASKDTETAKQGLMKKFKLSEIQAQAILDMRLQRLTGLERKKIEDEYKDLIKLINRLKAILSSKQLQMQIIKEELLLIKEKYGDNRRTEIVMTQTEFKIEDMIAEEEVVITISHGGYIKRFPVSGYRRQSRGGKGVTGAASREDDFVEHMFIASTHNYILFFTDKGKCYWLKVFEVPEGGRTSKGKAITNLIAKEAEENITAFLSVKEFSENQFVFMVTEEGQMKKTSLMEFSNPRKNGIGAITLDKKDLLRDVKLTDGSDELVIGTHEGIAIRFPESEVRSMGRAASGVRAIRLEKGDKVIGAVSLKRTTTTILVVTENGYGKRSDLSQYRVSHRGGKGIATLRANEKTGKMIAIKQVQDIDDIVVVTSSGMVIRQRAEAIRVSGRNTSGVRLIRLNNDDAVTAIAIVTSEDEEEKQLEAADKARTSAPVPEQSDDTIEQNDLFDDKKKALKKQKNEKKDSKEKLISKSPKNSVKKKEETPAPPKKTAKKSAPVKEKPISKPPKAKSNTKKKGKK
;
A
#
# COMPACT_ATOMS: atom_id res chain seq x y z
N ILE A 1 -12.35 -40.08 -68.65
CA ILE A 1 -13.53 -40.12 -69.54
C ILE A 1 -13.34 -39.17 -70.72
N LEU A 2 -13.10 -37.87 -70.49
CA LEU A 2 -12.86 -36.90 -71.58
C LEU A 2 -11.73 -37.30 -72.54
N GLU A 3 -10.63 -37.87 -72.07
CA GLU A 3 -9.57 -38.43 -72.94
C GLU A 3 -10.10 -39.52 -73.89
N GLY A 4 -10.98 -40.38 -73.38
CA GLY A 4 -11.65 -41.40 -74.21
C GLY A 4 -12.60 -40.78 -75.22
N TYR A 5 -13.30 -39.69 -74.87
CA TYR A 5 -14.12 -38.94 -75.81
C TYR A 5 -13.31 -38.24 -76.89
N ILE A 6 -12.15 -37.66 -76.57
CA ILE A 6 -11.27 -37.04 -77.55
C ILE A 6 -10.73 -38.10 -78.53
N ILE A 7 -10.21 -39.22 -78.02
CA ILE A 7 -9.76 -40.35 -78.84
C ILE A 7 -10.90 -40.86 -79.74
N ALA A 8 -12.13 -40.88 -79.22
CA ALA A 8 -13.30 -41.32 -79.96
C ALA A 8 -13.74 -40.33 -81.05
N LEU A 9 -13.69 -39.02 -80.76
CA LEU A 9 -14.02 -37.97 -81.71
C LEU A 9 -12.98 -37.85 -82.83
N ASP A 10 -11.71 -38.17 -82.56
CA ASP A 10 -10.63 -38.18 -83.56
C ASP A 10 -10.68 -39.40 -84.50
N ASN A 11 -11.25 -40.52 -84.05
CA ASN A 11 -11.29 -41.78 -84.80
C ASN A 11 -12.73 -42.27 -85.07
N ILE A 12 -13.65 -41.32 -85.28
CA ILE A 12 -15.09 -41.58 -85.25
C ILE A 12 -15.56 -42.60 -86.28
N ASP A 13 -15.05 -42.54 -87.52
CA ASP A 13 -15.47 -43.44 -88.59
C ASP A 13 -15.05 -44.88 -88.29
N ALA A 14 -13.87 -45.06 -87.72
CA ALA A 14 -13.34 -46.37 -87.33
C ALA A 14 -14.12 -46.98 -86.15
N ILE A 15 -14.63 -46.14 -85.24
CA ILE A 15 -15.46 -46.54 -84.10
C ILE A 15 -16.87 -46.90 -84.56
N ILE A 16 -17.50 -46.08 -85.41
CA ILE A 16 -18.83 -46.37 -85.97
C ILE A 16 -18.79 -47.67 -86.77
N LYS A 17 -17.75 -47.90 -87.58
CA LYS A 17 -17.57 -49.15 -88.34
C LYS A 17 -17.44 -50.36 -87.42
N LEU A 18 -16.71 -50.22 -86.31
CA LEU A 18 -16.56 -51.29 -85.31
C LEU A 18 -17.88 -51.57 -84.59
N ILE A 19 -18.61 -50.54 -84.17
CA ILE A 19 -19.91 -50.69 -83.50
C ILE A 19 -20.94 -51.33 -84.44
N LYS A 20 -21.01 -50.90 -85.70
CA LYS A 20 -21.93 -51.48 -86.70
C LYS A 20 -21.62 -52.93 -87.09
N ALA A 21 -20.35 -53.33 -87.04
CA ALA A 21 -19.92 -54.70 -87.34
C ALA A 21 -20.05 -55.67 -86.15
N SER A 22 -20.26 -55.15 -84.94
CA SER A 22 -20.39 -55.94 -83.72
C SER A 22 -21.82 -56.45 -83.54
N LYS A 23 -21.98 -57.68 -83.04
CA LYS A 23 -23.29 -58.33 -82.89
C LYS A 23 -24.07 -57.80 -81.68
N ASP A 24 -23.36 -57.55 -80.58
CA ASP A 24 -23.92 -57.13 -79.29
C ASP A 24 -23.10 -56.00 -78.65
N THR A 25 -23.71 -55.23 -77.74
CA THR A 25 -23.07 -54.09 -77.05
C THR A 25 -21.80 -54.49 -76.30
N GLU A 26 -21.78 -55.67 -75.68
CA GLU A 26 -20.58 -56.21 -75.01
C GLU A 26 -19.44 -56.49 -75.99
N THR A 27 -19.75 -57.02 -77.19
CA THR A 27 -18.73 -57.28 -78.22
C THR A 27 -18.15 -55.98 -78.78
N ALA A 28 -18.98 -54.94 -78.95
CA ALA A 28 -18.53 -53.61 -79.33
C ALA A 28 -17.64 -52.97 -78.25
N LYS A 29 -18.02 -53.08 -76.98
CA LYS A 29 -17.26 -52.60 -75.82
C LYS A 29 -15.88 -53.25 -75.73
N GLN A 30 -15.80 -54.57 -75.84
CA GLN A 30 -14.52 -55.31 -75.87
C GLN A 30 -13.66 -54.92 -77.09
N GLY A 31 -14.28 -54.69 -78.25
CA GLY A 31 -13.58 -54.22 -79.46
C GLY A 31 -12.98 -52.82 -79.30
N LEU A 32 -13.70 -51.89 -78.66
CA LEU A 32 -13.21 -50.54 -78.36
C LEU A 32 -12.04 -50.57 -77.37
N MET A 33 -12.12 -51.43 -76.34
CA MET A 33 -11.03 -51.61 -75.38
C MET A 33 -9.77 -52.17 -76.04
N LYS A 34 -9.88 -53.21 -76.88
CA LYS A 34 -8.74 -53.84 -77.54
C LYS A 34 -8.08 -52.93 -78.59
N LYS A 35 -8.88 -52.27 -79.43
CA LYS A 35 -8.37 -51.52 -80.58
C LYS A 35 -7.86 -50.12 -80.23
N PHE A 36 -8.52 -49.43 -79.30
CA PHE A 36 -8.19 -48.05 -78.92
C PHE A 36 -7.56 -47.94 -77.53
N LYS A 37 -7.23 -49.07 -76.89
CA LYS A 37 -6.64 -49.15 -75.54
C LYS A 37 -7.43 -48.37 -74.49
N LEU A 38 -8.75 -48.36 -74.63
CA LEU A 38 -9.66 -47.64 -73.74
C LEU A 38 -9.98 -48.48 -72.51
N SER A 39 -10.23 -47.83 -71.37
CA SER A 39 -10.73 -48.51 -70.18
C SER A 39 -12.19 -48.92 -70.34
N GLU A 40 -12.64 -49.87 -69.52
CA GLU A 40 -14.02 -50.35 -69.55
C GLU A 40 -15.05 -49.21 -69.38
N ILE A 41 -14.75 -48.27 -68.48
CA ILE A 41 -15.59 -47.09 -68.19
C ILE A 41 -15.57 -46.11 -69.37
N GLN A 42 -14.41 -45.91 -70.02
CA GLN A 42 -14.32 -45.06 -71.22
C GLN A 42 -15.09 -45.66 -72.39
N ALA A 43 -14.98 -46.98 -72.61
CA ALA A 43 -15.68 -47.68 -73.68
C ALA A 43 -17.19 -47.62 -73.49
N GLN A 44 -17.68 -47.84 -72.27
CA GLN A 44 -19.10 -47.68 -71.93
C GLN A 44 -19.58 -46.24 -72.18
N ALA A 45 -18.84 -45.25 -71.70
CA ALA A 45 -19.17 -43.85 -71.89
C ALA A 45 -19.25 -43.44 -73.37
N ILE A 46 -18.40 -44.02 -74.24
CA ILE A 46 -18.43 -43.78 -75.70
C ILE A 46 -19.68 -44.41 -76.33
N LEU A 47 -20.08 -45.60 -75.89
CA LEU A 47 -21.32 -46.24 -76.35
C LEU A 47 -22.56 -45.43 -75.94
N ASP A 48 -22.51 -44.79 -74.78
CA ASP A 48 -23.59 -43.95 -74.25
C ASP A 48 -23.59 -42.52 -74.85
N MET A 49 -22.69 -42.24 -75.80
CA MET A 49 -22.58 -40.93 -76.43
C MET A 49 -23.74 -40.66 -77.40
N ARG A 50 -24.29 -39.45 -77.35
CA ARG A 50 -25.33 -38.99 -78.30
C ARG A 50 -24.69 -38.34 -79.53
N LEU A 51 -25.27 -38.55 -80.72
CA LEU A 51 -24.80 -37.99 -82.00
C LEU A 51 -24.66 -36.45 -82.00
N GLN A 52 -25.40 -35.74 -81.15
CA GLN A 52 -25.31 -34.28 -80.99
C GLN A 52 -23.93 -33.80 -80.51
N ARG A 53 -23.18 -34.66 -79.79
CA ARG A 53 -21.83 -34.36 -79.29
C ARG A 53 -20.78 -34.29 -80.39
N LEU A 54 -21.13 -34.66 -81.62
CA LEU A 54 -20.26 -34.64 -82.79
C LEU A 54 -20.22 -33.27 -83.48
N THR A 55 -21.07 -32.33 -83.07
CA THR A 55 -21.04 -30.97 -83.60
C THR A 55 -19.74 -30.28 -83.22
N GLY A 56 -19.22 -29.42 -84.11
CA GLY A 56 -17.94 -28.74 -83.88
C GLY A 56 -17.90 -27.89 -82.59
N LEU A 57 -19.04 -27.36 -82.15
CA LEU A 57 -19.15 -26.62 -80.88
C LEU A 57 -19.04 -27.54 -79.66
N GLU A 58 -19.68 -28.71 -79.68
CA GLU A 58 -19.62 -29.67 -78.58
C GLU A 58 -18.24 -30.32 -78.47
N ARG A 59 -17.58 -30.58 -79.60
CA ARG A 59 -16.18 -31.00 -79.62
C ARG A 59 -15.27 -29.98 -78.95
N LYS A 60 -15.38 -28.69 -79.32
CA LYS A 60 -14.60 -27.62 -78.70
C LYS A 60 -14.84 -27.52 -77.20
N LYS A 61 -16.10 -27.61 -76.74
CA LYS A 61 -16.42 -27.63 -75.30
C LYS A 61 -15.72 -28.77 -74.55
N ILE A 62 -15.69 -29.97 -75.13
CA ILE A 62 -15.00 -31.14 -74.54
C ILE A 62 -13.48 -30.91 -74.49
N GLU A 63 -12.90 -30.35 -75.56
CA GLU A 63 -11.48 -30.02 -75.61
C GLU A 63 -11.09 -28.92 -74.60
N ASP A 64 -11.93 -27.89 -74.44
CA ASP A 64 -11.72 -26.80 -73.50
C ASP A 64 -11.88 -27.27 -72.05
N GLU A 65 -12.94 -28.04 -71.75
CA GLU A 65 -13.14 -28.67 -70.44
C GLU A 65 -11.96 -29.59 -70.08
N TYR A 66 -11.48 -30.38 -71.04
CA TYR A 66 -10.31 -31.22 -70.85
C TYR A 66 -9.05 -30.39 -70.49
N LYS A 67 -8.78 -29.32 -71.24
CA LYS A 67 -7.64 -28.42 -70.97
C LYS A 67 -7.74 -27.77 -69.59
N ASP A 68 -8.93 -27.29 -69.21
CA ASP A 68 -9.11 -26.63 -67.92
C ASP A 68 -9.02 -27.61 -66.75
N LEU A 69 -9.51 -28.83 -66.91
CA LEU A 69 -9.32 -29.89 -65.93
C LEU A 69 -7.84 -30.30 -65.81
N ILE A 70 -7.07 -30.36 -66.90
CA ILE A 70 -5.62 -30.59 -66.81
C ILE A 70 -4.94 -29.47 -66.03
N LYS A 71 -5.27 -28.20 -66.32
CA LYS A 71 -4.72 -27.05 -65.57
C LYS A 71 -5.07 -27.16 -64.08
N LEU A 72 -6.32 -27.51 -63.76
CA LEU A 72 -6.78 -27.69 -62.38
C LEU A 72 -6.05 -28.84 -61.70
N ILE A 73 -5.92 -30.00 -62.36
CA ILE A 73 -5.20 -31.16 -61.85
C ILE A 73 -3.75 -30.80 -61.56
N ASN A 74 -3.08 -30.11 -62.48
CA ASN A 74 -1.69 -29.68 -62.29
C ASN A 74 -1.55 -28.71 -61.11
N ARG A 75 -2.47 -27.74 -60.99
CA ARG A 75 -2.52 -26.83 -59.84
C ARG A 75 -2.72 -27.60 -58.53
N LEU A 76 -3.69 -28.50 -58.46
CA LEU A 76 -3.98 -29.30 -57.27
C LEU A 76 -2.82 -30.23 -56.91
N LYS A 77 -2.19 -30.88 -57.89
CA LYS A 77 -0.99 -31.71 -57.67
C LYS A 77 0.19 -30.87 -57.18
N ALA A 78 0.40 -29.67 -57.74
CA ALA A 78 1.44 -28.76 -57.27
C ALA A 78 1.23 -28.38 -55.80
N ILE A 79 -0.01 -28.05 -55.42
CA ILE A 79 -0.40 -27.80 -54.03
C ILE A 79 -0.13 -29.03 -53.15
N LEU A 80 -0.58 -30.23 -53.56
CA LEU A 80 -0.40 -31.46 -52.77
C LEU A 80 1.08 -31.85 -52.60
N SER A 81 1.92 -31.58 -53.60
CA SER A 81 3.35 -31.90 -53.57
C SER A 81 4.21 -30.95 -52.72
N SER A 82 3.76 -29.69 -52.54
CA SER A 82 4.54 -28.65 -51.87
C SER A 82 3.88 -28.22 -50.56
N LYS A 83 4.51 -28.61 -49.45
CA LYS A 83 4.12 -28.15 -48.10
C LYS A 83 4.17 -26.62 -47.97
N GLN A 84 5.06 -25.97 -48.72
CA GLN A 84 5.22 -24.52 -48.71
C GLN A 84 4.00 -23.82 -49.31
N LEU A 85 3.50 -24.30 -50.46
CA LEU A 85 2.27 -23.80 -51.07
C LEU A 85 1.05 -24.05 -50.20
N GLN A 86 0.95 -25.21 -49.56
CA GLN A 86 -0.13 -25.50 -48.61
C GLN A 86 -0.14 -24.51 -47.45
N MET A 87 1.02 -24.26 -46.84
CA MET A 87 1.12 -23.32 -45.72
C MET A 87 0.81 -21.88 -46.15
N GLN A 88 1.16 -21.52 -47.38
CA GLN A 88 0.80 -20.22 -47.96
C GLN A 88 -0.73 -20.09 -48.09
N ILE A 89 -1.40 -21.09 -48.67
CA ILE A 89 -2.87 -21.08 -48.80
C ILE A 89 -3.54 -21.01 -47.42
N ILE A 90 -3.08 -21.81 -46.45
CA ILE A 90 -3.60 -21.78 -45.07
C ILE A 90 -3.43 -20.38 -44.47
N LYS A 91 -2.27 -19.75 -44.66
CA LYS A 91 -2.03 -18.38 -44.17
C LYS A 91 -2.97 -17.37 -44.83
N GLU A 92 -3.14 -17.44 -46.14
CA GLU A 92 -4.05 -16.57 -46.89
C GLU A 92 -5.50 -16.72 -46.41
N GLU A 93 -5.97 -17.96 -46.22
CA GLU A 93 -7.31 -18.24 -45.69
C GLU A 93 -7.48 -17.77 -44.24
N LEU A 94 -6.49 -17.99 -43.36
CA LEU A 94 -6.53 -17.52 -41.98
C LEU A 94 -6.53 -15.98 -41.89
N LEU A 95 -5.82 -15.29 -42.79
CA LEU A 95 -5.84 -13.84 -42.88
C LEU A 95 -7.22 -13.33 -43.34
N LEU A 96 -7.84 -13.98 -44.34
CA LEU A 96 -9.20 -13.66 -44.76
C LEU A 96 -10.23 -13.86 -43.64
N ILE A 97 -10.06 -14.92 -42.83
CA ILE A 97 -10.91 -15.16 -41.65
C ILE A 97 -10.69 -14.06 -40.60
N LYS A 98 -9.44 -13.69 -40.33
CA LYS A 98 -9.09 -12.60 -39.40
C LYS A 98 -9.69 -11.27 -39.85
N GLU A 99 -9.69 -10.95 -41.14
CA GLU A 99 -10.28 -9.72 -41.67
C GLU A 99 -11.81 -9.72 -41.59
N LYS A 100 -12.46 -10.86 -41.89
CA LYS A 100 -13.93 -10.96 -41.88
C LYS A 100 -14.52 -11.03 -40.47
N TYR A 101 -13.82 -11.64 -39.52
CA TYR A 101 -14.37 -11.99 -38.20
C TYR A 101 -13.52 -11.49 -37.02
N GLY A 102 -12.47 -10.71 -37.27
CA GLY A 102 -11.65 -10.14 -36.21
C GLY A 102 -12.35 -9.01 -35.48
N ASP A 103 -12.32 -9.05 -34.15
CA ASP A 103 -12.70 -7.93 -33.29
C ASP A 103 -11.55 -7.52 -32.36
N ASN A 104 -11.64 -6.29 -31.85
CA ASN A 104 -10.69 -5.84 -30.84
C ASN A 104 -10.98 -6.55 -29.52
N ARG A 105 -9.91 -6.83 -28.77
CA ARG A 105 -10.03 -7.45 -27.45
C ARG A 105 -10.87 -6.55 -26.55
N ARG A 106 -11.98 -7.09 -26.04
CA ARG A 106 -12.90 -6.36 -25.14
C ARG A 106 -12.38 -6.25 -23.71
N THR A 107 -11.53 -7.17 -23.30
CA THR A 107 -10.99 -7.25 -21.94
C THR A 107 -9.55 -6.75 -21.89
N GLU A 108 -9.21 -5.99 -20.86
CA GLU A 108 -7.83 -5.60 -20.58
C GLU A 108 -7.16 -6.62 -19.67
N ILE A 109 -5.90 -6.97 -19.94
CA ILE A 109 -5.10 -7.82 -19.04
C ILE A 109 -4.24 -6.88 -18.20
N VAL A 110 -4.68 -6.61 -16.98
CA VAL A 110 -3.89 -5.89 -15.99
C VAL A 110 -2.86 -6.85 -15.41
N MET A 111 -1.57 -6.61 -15.66
CA MET A 111 -0.45 -7.49 -15.27
C MET A 111 -0.19 -7.53 -13.76
N THR A 112 -0.91 -6.72 -12.97
CA THR A 112 -0.69 -6.57 -11.54
C THR A 112 -2.03 -6.61 -10.83
N GLN A 113 -2.32 -7.72 -10.14
CA GLN A 113 -3.17 -7.65 -8.96
C GLN A 113 -2.36 -6.88 -7.93
N THR A 114 -2.71 -5.61 -7.68
CA THR A 114 -2.47 -5.08 -6.34
C THR A 114 -3.26 -5.99 -5.41
N GLU A 115 -2.56 -6.87 -4.68
CA GLU A 115 -3.15 -7.57 -3.55
C GLU A 115 -3.85 -6.50 -2.71
N PHE A 116 -5.17 -6.61 -2.52
CA PHE A 116 -5.89 -5.75 -1.58
C PHE A 116 -5.16 -5.85 -0.25
N LYS A 117 -4.46 -4.78 0.13
CA LYS A 117 -3.82 -4.77 1.43
C LYS A 117 -4.91 -4.45 2.43
N ILE A 118 -4.80 -5.00 3.65
CA ILE A 118 -5.71 -4.64 4.75
C ILE A 118 -5.77 -3.11 4.92
N GLU A 119 -4.70 -2.42 4.54
CA GLU A 119 -4.58 -0.97 4.50
C GLU A 119 -5.61 -0.29 3.61
N ASP A 120 -5.92 -0.85 2.43
CA ASP A 120 -6.89 -0.26 1.49
C ASP A 120 -8.34 -0.36 2.01
N MET A 121 -8.58 -1.17 3.05
CA MET A 121 -9.87 -1.27 3.75
C MET A 121 -10.01 -0.28 4.91
N ILE A 122 -8.92 0.38 5.31
CA ILE A 122 -8.92 1.31 6.43
C ILE A 122 -9.20 2.71 5.87
N ALA A 123 -10.18 3.41 6.44
CA ALA A 123 -10.48 4.77 6.02
C ALA A 123 -9.30 5.70 6.33
N GLU A 124 -9.02 6.61 5.38
CA GLU A 124 -8.09 7.69 5.63
C GLU A 124 -8.74 8.74 6.53
N GLU A 125 -8.27 8.82 7.78
CA GLU A 125 -8.80 9.75 8.77
C GLU A 125 -7.67 10.47 9.49
N GLU A 126 -7.87 11.74 9.80
CA GLU A 126 -6.96 12.47 10.68
C GLU A 126 -7.20 12.06 12.14
N VAL A 127 -6.12 11.59 12.76
CA VAL A 127 -6.09 11.16 14.16
C VAL A 127 -5.01 11.92 14.90
N VAL A 128 -5.26 12.11 16.20
CA VAL A 128 -4.26 12.63 17.13
C VAL A 128 -3.51 11.46 17.70
N ILE A 129 -2.19 11.55 17.68
CA ILE A 129 -1.29 10.57 18.28
C ILE A 129 -0.63 11.21 19.47
N THR A 130 -0.67 10.50 20.61
CA THR A 130 0.01 10.93 21.82
C THR A 130 1.01 9.87 22.25
N ILE A 131 2.23 10.31 22.53
CA ILE A 131 3.28 9.51 23.15
C ILE A 131 3.54 10.09 24.53
N SER A 132 3.44 9.24 25.54
CA SER A 132 3.72 9.63 26.92
C SER A 132 5.20 9.47 27.28
N HIS A 133 5.62 10.10 28.36
CA HIS A 133 6.99 9.97 28.86
C HIS A 133 7.34 8.52 29.22
N GLY A 134 6.38 7.75 29.72
CA GLY A 134 6.52 6.31 29.98
C GLY A 134 6.66 5.44 28.73
N GLY A 135 6.63 6.03 27.52
CA GLY A 135 6.75 5.30 26.26
C GLY A 135 5.47 4.58 25.87
N TYR A 136 4.30 5.06 26.32
CA TYR A 136 3.01 4.56 25.86
C TYR A 136 2.51 5.40 24.68
N ILE A 137 1.98 4.72 23.67
CA ILE A 137 1.41 5.33 22.47
C ILE A 137 -0.06 4.95 22.32
N LYS A 138 -0.86 5.92 21.88
CA LYS A 138 -2.27 5.75 21.52
C LYS A 138 -2.66 6.73 20.42
N ARG A 139 -3.74 6.39 19.73
CA ARG A 139 -4.43 7.29 18.80
C ARG A 139 -5.86 7.53 19.23
N PHE A 140 -6.41 8.68 18.88
CA PHE A 140 -7.84 8.96 18.97
C PHE A 140 -8.25 9.93 17.86
N PRO A 141 -9.50 9.87 17.37
CA PRO A 141 -9.97 10.78 16.32
C PRO A 141 -9.98 12.23 16.82
N VAL A 142 -9.64 13.18 15.93
CA VAL A 142 -9.62 14.64 16.23
C VAL A 142 -10.94 15.11 16.84
N SER A 143 -12.08 14.62 16.32
CA SER A 143 -13.42 14.93 16.81
C SER A 143 -13.67 14.51 18.28
N GLY A 144 -12.96 13.50 18.76
CA GLY A 144 -13.08 12.98 20.12
C GLY A 144 -12.44 13.89 21.17
N TYR A 145 -11.49 14.75 20.79
CA TYR A 145 -10.79 15.64 21.73
C TYR A 145 -11.67 16.83 22.16
N ARG A 146 -12.51 17.36 21.26
CA ARG A 146 -13.28 18.60 21.46
C ARG A 146 -14.43 18.50 22.49
N ARG A 147 -14.96 17.30 22.75
CA ARG A 147 -16.25 17.13 23.48
C ARG A 147 -16.25 17.47 24.97
N GLN A 148 -15.11 17.80 25.57
CA GLN A 148 -15.03 18.08 27.01
C GLN A 148 -14.48 19.47 27.34
N SER A 149 -14.77 20.47 26.49
CA SER A 149 -14.40 21.87 26.72
C SER A 149 -15.43 22.60 27.61
N ARG A 150 -15.57 22.17 28.88
CA ARG A 150 -16.16 23.01 29.95
C ARG A 150 -15.50 22.69 31.29
N GLY A 151 -14.51 23.50 31.67
CA GLY A 151 -14.05 23.69 33.05
C GLY A 151 -13.06 22.65 33.58
N GLY A 152 -11.77 22.85 33.35
CA GLY A 152 -10.69 22.15 34.06
C GLY A 152 -9.69 23.18 34.58
N LYS A 153 -9.39 23.14 35.88
CA LYS A 153 -8.36 23.98 36.52
C LYS A 153 -7.04 23.78 35.78
N GLY A 154 -6.40 24.86 35.31
CA GLY A 154 -5.00 24.82 34.91
C GLY A 154 -4.17 24.31 36.09
N VAL A 155 -3.75 23.06 36.03
CA VAL A 155 -2.93 22.46 37.09
C VAL A 155 -1.49 22.84 36.83
N THR A 156 -1.14 24.10 37.08
CA THR A 156 0.20 24.43 37.56
C THR A 156 0.34 23.80 38.94
N GLY A 157 0.87 22.58 38.99
CA GLY A 157 1.02 21.80 40.21
C GLY A 157 2.09 20.73 40.04
N ALA A 158 2.83 20.45 41.12
CA ALA A 158 3.76 19.33 41.16
C ALA A 158 2.97 18.02 41.18
N ALA A 159 3.13 17.18 40.16
CA ALA A 159 2.51 15.86 40.07
C ALA A 159 3.49 14.77 40.54
N SER A 160 2.95 13.63 40.98
CA SER A 160 3.75 12.45 41.36
C SER A 160 4.18 11.67 40.11
N ARG A 161 5.30 10.94 40.18
CA ARG A 161 5.85 10.10 39.10
C ARG A 161 4.87 9.10 38.49
N GLU A 162 3.82 8.73 39.21
CA GLU A 162 2.77 7.81 38.74
C GLU A 162 1.82 8.44 37.70
N ASP A 163 1.79 9.77 37.63
CA ASP A 163 1.05 10.52 36.62
C ASP A 163 1.91 10.66 35.36
N ASP A 164 1.67 9.74 34.41
CA ASP A 164 2.29 9.76 33.10
C ASP A 164 1.71 10.90 32.26
N PHE A 165 2.56 11.82 31.82
CA PHE A 165 2.17 12.97 31.01
C PHE A 165 2.49 12.74 29.53
N VAL A 166 1.75 13.43 28.67
CA VAL A 166 1.98 13.39 27.22
C VAL A 166 3.23 14.21 26.91
N GLU A 167 4.28 13.54 26.42
CA GLU A 167 5.52 14.19 26.00
C GLU A 167 5.38 14.75 24.57
N HIS A 168 4.64 14.03 23.72
CA HIS A 168 4.48 14.40 22.33
C HIS A 168 3.05 14.19 21.86
N MET A 169 2.52 15.22 21.20
CA MET A 169 1.22 15.18 20.52
C MET A 169 1.39 15.71 19.11
N PHE A 170 0.91 14.96 18.12
CA PHE A 170 0.86 15.41 16.74
C PHE A 170 -0.34 14.82 16.00
N ILE A 171 -0.77 15.50 14.96
CA ILE A 171 -1.87 15.07 14.09
C ILE A 171 -1.26 14.35 12.88
N ALA A 172 -1.80 13.17 12.56
CA ALA A 172 -1.37 12.37 11.44
C ALA A 172 -2.56 11.65 10.80
N SER A 173 -2.44 11.30 9.52
CA SER A 173 -3.40 10.42 8.84
C SER A 173 -3.17 8.98 9.30
N THR A 174 -4.24 8.16 9.32
CA THR A 174 -4.19 6.72 9.61
C THR A 174 -3.17 5.95 8.75
N HIS A 175 -2.87 6.45 7.56
CA HIS A 175 -1.95 5.84 6.60
C HIS A 175 -0.49 6.26 6.77
N ASN A 176 -0.23 7.28 7.60
CA ASN A 176 1.13 7.75 7.83
C ASN A 176 2.00 6.68 8.52
N TYR A 177 3.31 6.86 8.38
CA TYR A 177 4.31 6.11 9.12
C TYR A 177 4.83 6.91 10.31
N ILE A 178 5.09 6.22 11.40
CA ILE A 178 5.91 6.71 12.51
C ILE A 178 7.22 5.94 12.48
N LEU A 179 8.32 6.65 12.25
CA LEU A 179 9.67 6.13 12.32
C LEU A 179 10.15 6.21 13.76
N PHE A 180 10.69 5.12 14.30
CA PHE A 180 11.30 5.09 15.64
C PHE A 180 12.78 4.79 15.51
N PHE A 181 13.62 5.66 16.07
CA PHE A 181 15.07 5.53 16.08
C PHE A 181 15.53 5.08 17.46
N THR A 182 16.49 4.16 17.49
CA THR A 182 17.07 3.63 18.73
C THR A 182 18.46 4.20 19.00
N ASP A 183 18.90 4.13 20.26
CA ASP A 183 20.25 4.47 20.72
C ASP A 183 21.35 3.69 19.99
N LYS A 184 21.10 2.44 19.60
CA LYS A 184 21.99 1.62 18.74
C LYS A 184 21.95 1.99 17.25
N GLY A 185 21.22 3.04 16.86
CA GLY A 185 21.20 3.54 15.48
C GLY A 185 20.35 2.72 14.52
N LYS A 186 19.35 1.98 15.01
CA LYS A 186 18.35 1.30 14.17
C LYS A 186 17.09 2.14 14.00
N CYS A 187 16.40 1.93 12.90
CA CYS A 187 15.11 2.54 12.58
C CYS A 187 14.04 1.44 12.45
N TYR A 188 12.88 1.68 13.05
CA TYR A 188 11.69 0.87 12.97
C TYR A 188 10.52 1.70 12.47
N TRP A 189 9.47 1.05 12.00
CA TRP A 189 8.26 1.69 11.48
C TRP A 189 7.05 1.14 12.22
N LEU A 190 6.07 2.02 12.43
CA LEU A 190 4.74 1.66 12.84
C LEU A 190 3.77 2.46 11.97
N LYS A 191 2.77 1.80 11.39
CA LYS A 191 1.70 2.54 10.71
C LYS A 191 0.76 3.12 11.75
N VAL A 192 0.24 4.31 11.49
CA VAL A 192 -0.63 5.00 12.45
C VAL A 192 -1.87 4.17 12.80
N PHE A 193 -2.49 3.48 11.85
CA PHE A 193 -3.66 2.65 12.16
C PHE A 193 -3.37 1.46 13.11
N GLU A 194 -2.13 0.96 13.15
CA GLU A 194 -1.71 -0.13 14.04
C GLU A 194 -1.59 0.33 15.49
N VAL A 195 -1.46 1.65 15.71
CA VAL A 195 -1.50 2.27 17.03
C VAL A 195 -2.89 2.01 17.64
N PRO A 196 -2.96 1.54 18.90
CA PRO A 196 -4.23 1.27 19.55
C PRO A 196 -5.07 2.54 19.68
N GLU A 197 -6.34 2.42 19.33
CA GLU A 197 -7.32 3.46 19.60
C GLU A 197 -7.71 3.45 21.08
N GLY A 198 -7.71 4.62 21.71
CA GLY A 198 -8.02 4.74 23.12
C GLY A 198 -8.46 6.14 23.50
N GLY A 199 -9.36 6.25 24.48
CA GLY A 199 -9.82 7.55 24.98
C GLY A 199 -8.69 8.38 25.62
N ARG A 200 -8.92 9.69 25.79
CA ARG A 200 -7.93 10.64 26.36
C ARG A 200 -7.37 10.20 27.72
N THR A 201 -8.17 9.55 28.56
CA THR A 201 -7.76 9.05 29.88
C THR A 201 -7.05 7.70 29.87
N SER A 202 -7.09 6.96 28.74
CA SER A 202 -6.43 5.66 28.63
C SER A 202 -4.91 5.83 28.50
N LYS A 203 -4.12 4.92 29.10
CA LYS A 203 -2.65 4.99 28.98
C LYS A 203 -2.13 4.57 27.60
N GLY A 204 -2.90 3.81 26.82
CA GLY A 204 -2.45 3.26 25.54
C GLY A 204 -1.66 1.96 25.69
N LYS A 205 -0.83 1.61 24.69
CA LYS A 205 0.08 0.46 24.76
C LYS A 205 1.53 0.93 24.75
N ALA A 206 2.40 0.19 25.43
CA ALA A 206 3.83 0.45 25.39
C ALA A 206 4.37 0.27 23.97
N ILE A 207 5.17 1.23 23.49
CA ILE A 207 5.79 1.20 22.15
C ILE A 207 6.66 -0.04 21.99
N THR A 208 7.30 -0.50 23.08
CA THR A 208 8.10 -1.72 23.12
C THR A 208 7.35 -2.98 22.70
N ASN A 209 6.02 -3.00 22.82
CA ASN A 209 5.19 -4.15 22.45
C ASN A 209 4.72 -4.09 20.99
N LEU A 210 4.80 -2.91 20.37
CA LEU A 210 4.37 -2.68 18.98
C LEU A 210 5.51 -2.83 17.99
N ILE A 211 6.76 -2.71 18.47
CA ILE A 211 7.96 -2.76 17.65
C ILE A 211 8.84 -3.93 18.08
N ALA A 212 9.33 -4.70 17.11
CA ALA A 212 10.26 -5.80 17.34
C ALA A 212 11.70 -5.30 17.61
N LYS A 213 11.87 -4.46 18.64
CA LYS A 213 13.18 -3.96 19.10
C LYS A 213 13.89 -4.98 19.98
N GLU A 214 15.21 -4.87 20.08
CA GLU A 214 15.97 -5.68 21.05
C GLU A 214 15.74 -5.16 22.49
N ALA A 215 15.95 -6.04 23.48
CA ALA A 215 15.73 -5.70 24.89
C ALA A 215 16.64 -4.56 25.37
N GLU A 216 17.86 -4.49 24.86
CA GLU A 216 18.88 -3.50 25.21
C GLU A 216 18.76 -2.16 24.46
N GLU A 217 17.84 -2.05 23.50
CA GLU A 217 17.70 -0.84 22.68
C GLU A 217 16.70 0.13 23.29
N ASN A 218 17.07 1.39 23.45
CA ASN A 218 16.17 2.45 23.89
C ASN A 218 15.77 3.33 22.71
N ILE A 219 14.53 3.80 22.70
CA ILE A 219 14.03 4.72 21.68
C ILE A 219 14.54 6.11 22.02
N THR A 220 15.16 6.77 21.05
CA THR A 220 15.79 8.10 21.23
C THR A 220 14.99 9.20 20.54
N ALA A 221 14.39 8.89 19.40
CA ALA A 221 13.56 9.84 18.65
C ALA A 221 12.50 9.10 17.85
N PHE A 222 11.43 9.80 17.52
CA PHE A 222 10.42 9.35 16.57
C PHE A 222 10.12 10.48 15.58
N LEU A 223 9.80 10.12 14.34
CA LEU A 223 9.44 11.05 13.27
C LEU A 223 8.13 10.60 12.62
N SER A 224 7.15 11.49 12.52
CA SER A 224 5.96 11.24 11.71
C SER A 224 6.24 11.59 10.25
N VAL A 225 5.94 10.66 9.35
CA VAL A 225 6.18 10.80 7.92
C VAL A 225 4.90 10.45 7.16
N LYS A 226 4.41 11.41 6.39
CA LYS A 226 3.28 11.21 5.46
C LYS A 226 3.74 10.39 4.26
N GLU A 227 4.74 10.92 3.56
CA GLU A 227 5.29 10.33 2.35
C GLU A 227 6.82 10.39 2.40
N PHE A 228 7.47 9.38 1.82
CA PHE A 228 8.92 9.35 1.68
C PHE A 228 9.29 10.21 0.46
N SER A 229 9.80 11.41 0.71
CA SER A 229 10.21 12.36 -0.33
C SER A 229 11.73 12.47 -0.43
N GLU A 230 12.24 12.77 -1.63
CA GLU A 230 13.68 13.00 -1.84
C GLU A 230 14.16 14.33 -1.23
N ASN A 231 13.26 15.29 -1.08
CA ASN A 231 13.55 16.64 -0.57
C ASN A 231 13.57 16.72 0.96
N GLN A 232 13.32 15.62 1.65
CA GLN A 232 13.42 15.54 3.10
C GLN A 232 14.58 14.65 3.51
N PHE A 233 15.23 15.03 4.60
CA PHE A 233 16.38 14.35 5.13
C PHE A 233 16.19 14.05 6.61
N VAL A 234 16.66 12.89 7.01
CA VAL A 234 16.80 12.46 8.40
C VAL A 234 18.19 12.86 8.86
N PHE A 235 18.25 13.86 9.73
CA PHE A 235 19.46 14.29 10.40
C PHE A 235 19.61 13.56 11.73
N MET A 236 20.76 12.93 11.95
CA MET A 236 21.09 12.15 13.14
C MET A 236 22.32 12.76 13.81
N VAL A 237 22.35 12.81 15.14
CA VAL A 237 23.52 13.21 15.93
C VAL A 237 23.82 12.18 17.01
N THR A 238 25.09 11.89 17.21
CA THR A 238 25.57 10.91 18.19
C THR A 238 26.17 11.59 19.43
N GLU A 239 26.31 10.83 20.51
CA GLU A 239 26.87 11.29 21.78
C GLU A 239 28.33 11.75 21.65
N GLU A 240 29.14 11.08 20.81
CA GLU A 240 30.53 11.46 20.52
C GLU A 240 30.67 12.62 19.50
N GLY A 241 29.56 13.27 19.12
CA GLY A 241 29.57 14.45 18.26
C GLY A 241 29.76 14.15 16.78
N GLN A 242 29.43 12.93 16.34
CA GLN A 242 29.22 12.63 14.93
C GLN A 242 27.80 13.05 14.53
N MET A 243 27.62 13.37 13.25
CA MET A 243 26.32 13.58 12.67
C MET A 243 26.21 12.94 11.30
N LYS A 244 24.98 12.65 10.90
CA LYS A 244 24.72 12.12 9.57
C LYS A 244 23.43 12.68 9.01
N LYS A 245 23.49 13.03 7.74
CA LYS A 245 22.31 13.32 6.92
C LYS A 245 22.04 12.17 5.97
N THR A 246 20.83 11.63 6.01
CA THR A 246 20.37 10.56 5.11
C THR A 246 19.07 11.01 4.43
N SER A 247 18.92 10.77 3.14
CA SER A 247 17.64 11.03 2.46
C SER A 247 16.52 10.20 3.08
N LEU A 248 15.33 10.79 3.23
CA LEU A 248 14.16 10.10 3.77
C LEU A 248 13.76 8.89 2.90
N MET A 249 14.03 8.92 1.59
CA MET A 249 13.80 7.80 0.67
C MET A 249 14.53 6.51 1.06
N GLU A 250 15.67 6.60 1.77
CA GLU A 250 16.39 5.41 2.26
C GLU A 250 15.59 4.61 3.30
N PHE A 251 14.55 5.22 3.88
CA PHE A 251 13.65 4.61 4.86
C PHE A 251 12.32 4.16 4.25
N SER A 252 12.14 4.26 2.92
CA SER A 252 10.91 3.94 2.19
C SER A 252 10.51 2.46 2.18
N ASN A 253 11.41 1.56 2.56
CA ASN A 253 11.21 0.12 2.54
C ASN A 253 11.19 -0.47 3.96
N PRO A 254 10.02 -0.49 4.64
CA PRO A 254 9.89 -1.01 5.99
C PRO A 254 10.26 -2.48 6.11
N ARG A 255 10.91 -2.85 7.21
CA ARG A 255 11.21 -4.24 7.58
C ARG A 255 10.81 -4.48 9.02
N LYS A 256 10.22 -5.64 9.31
CA LYS A 256 9.77 -6.00 10.68
C LYS A 256 10.90 -5.94 11.72
N ASN A 257 12.10 -6.38 11.34
CA ASN A 257 13.26 -6.39 12.24
C ASN A 257 13.99 -5.04 12.32
N GLY A 258 13.43 -3.99 11.72
CA GLY A 258 14.10 -2.70 11.57
C GLY A 258 15.22 -2.71 10.53
N ILE A 259 15.84 -1.55 10.34
CA ILE A 259 17.05 -1.37 9.52
C ILE A 259 18.09 -0.56 10.28
N GLY A 260 19.37 -0.73 9.94
CA GLY A 260 20.40 0.21 10.37
C GLY A 260 20.15 1.58 9.74
N ALA A 261 20.08 2.62 10.59
CA ALA A 261 19.98 4.02 10.19
C ALA A 261 21.35 4.69 10.16
N ILE A 262 22.25 4.32 11.07
CA ILE A 262 23.63 4.80 11.19
C ILE A 262 24.55 3.71 11.72
N THR A 263 25.79 3.66 11.21
CA THR A 263 26.83 2.78 11.73
C THR A 263 27.55 3.49 12.87
N LEU A 264 27.38 3.01 14.09
CA LEU A 264 27.99 3.58 15.30
C LEU A 264 29.24 2.81 15.70
N ASP A 265 30.19 3.52 16.30
CA ASP A 265 31.32 2.89 17.00
C ASP A 265 30.85 2.24 18.31
N LYS A 266 31.62 1.29 18.85
CA LYS A 266 31.21 0.46 20.00
C LYS A 266 30.82 1.25 21.27
N LYS A 267 31.27 2.49 21.40
CA LYS A 267 31.03 3.36 22.55
C LYS A 267 30.08 4.53 22.25
N ASP A 268 29.70 4.69 20.98
CA ASP A 268 28.88 5.81 20.55
C ASP A 268 27.40 5.41 20.52
N LEU A 269 26.54 6.37 20.85
CA LEU A 269 25.10 6.18 20.92
C LEU A 269 24.42 7.27 20.10
N LEU A 270 23.37 6.91 19.37
CA LEU A 270 22.52 7.89 18.71
C LEU A 270 21.79 8.70 19.78
N ARG A 271 21.94 10.03 19.77
CA ARG A 271 21.37 10.89 20.82
C ARG A 271 20.07 11.56 20.39
N ASP A 272 20.02 12.08 19.17
CA ASP A 272 18.84 12.79 18.67
C ASP A 272 18.72 12.64 17.15
N VAL A 273 17.47 12.74 16.66
CA VAL A 273 17.12 12.68 15.24
C VAL A 273 16.13 13.79 14.91
N LYS A 274 16.33 14.45 13.78
CA LYS A 274 15.48 15.52 13.28
C LYS A 274 15.13 15.30 11.82
N LEU A 275 13.90 15.63 11.46
CA LEU A 275 13.49 15.74 10.07
C LEU A 275 13.83 17.15 9.58
N THR A 276 14.46 17.22 8.42
CA THR A 276 14.99 18.45 7.82
C THR A 276 14.68 18.49 6.32
N ASP A 277 14.71 19.67 5.70
CA ASP A 277 14.40 19.85 4.27
C ASP A 277 15.60 20.26 3.40
N GLY A 278 16.82 20.23 3.95
CA GLY A 278 18.04 20.62 3.25
C GLY A 278 18.42 22.08 3.44
N SER A 279 17.49 22.93 3.88
CA SER A 279 17.70 24.36 4.10
C SER A 279 17.75 24.76 5.58
N ASP A 280 17.57 23.79 6.48
CA ASP A 280 17.51 24.03 7.91
C ASP A 280 18.88 24.45 8.47
N GLU A 281 18.84 25.18 9.58
CA GLU A 281 20.03 25.37 10.41
C GLU A 281 19.98 24.44 11.62
N LEU A 282 21.16 23.94 11.99
CA LEU A 282 21.31 22.97 13.05
C LEU A 282 22.05 23.60 14.22
N VAL A 283 21.49 23.46 15.42
CA VAL A 283 22.16 23.80 16.68
C VAL A 283 22.37 22.53 17.47
N ILE A 284 23.63 22.23 17.81
CA ILE A 284 24.01 21.06 18.61
C ILE A 284 24.60 21.55 19.92
N GLY A 285 24.08 21.03 21.03
CA GLY A 285 24.52 21.38 22.39
C GLY A 285 25.25 20.23 23.08
N THR A 286 26.22 20.58 23.93
CA THR A 286 27.06 19.64 24.68
C THR A 286 26.87 19.77 26.18
N HIS A 287 27.18 18.71 26.92
CA HIS A 287 27.01 18.61 28.36
C HIS A 287 27.77 19.71 29.13
N GLU A 288 28.94 20.12 28.64
CA GLU A 288 29.73 21.23 29.20
C GLU A 288 29.15 22.64 28.93
N GLY A 289 27.98 22.73 28.29
CA GLY A 289 27.33 24.01 28.03
C GLY A 289 27.93 24.75 26.82
N ILE A 290 28.46 24.02 25.84
CA ILE A 290 28.89 24.54 24.56
C ILE A 290 27.82 24.23 23.50
N ALA A 291 27.65 25.14 22.54
CA ALA A 291 26.78 24.90 21.39
C ALA A 291 27.44 25.33 20.09
N ILE A 292 27.16 24.63 19.00
CA ILE A 292 27.57 25.01 17.65
C ILE A 292 26.34 25.19 16.78
N ARG A 293 26.36 26.20 15.90
CA ARG A 293 25.31 26.47 14.90
C ARG A 293 25.95 26.48 13.52
N PHE A 294 25.39 25.73 12.58
CA PHE A 294 25.83 25.68 11.19
C PHE A 294 24.65 25.32 10.27
N PRO A 295 24.69 25.69 8.98
CA PRO A 295 23.66 25.31 8.02
C PRO A 295 23.79 23.82 7.64
N GLU A 296 22.66 23.15 7.43
CA GLU A 296 22.60 21.74 7.07
C GLU A 296 23.26 21.43 5.70
N SER A 297 23.42 22.44 4.84
CA SER A 297 24.09 22.36 3.55
C SER A 297 25.58 21.98 3.64
N GLU A 298 26.24 22.21 4.77
CA GLU A 298 27.63 21.78 5.00
C GLU A 298 27.79 20.26 5.15
N VAL A 299 26.67 19.55 5.29
CA VAL A 299 26.62 18.09 5.41
C VAL A 299 26.07 17.53 4.12
N ARG A 300 26.85 16.69 3.44
CA ARG A 300 26.34 15.95 2.27
C ARG A 300 25.37 14.84 2.71
N SER A 301 24.40 14.53 1.86
CA SER A 301 23.59 13.33 2.04
C SER A 301 24.44 12.07 1.92
N MET A 302 24.17 11.08 2.77
CA MET A 302 24.89 9.81 2.87
C MET A 302 23.88 8.66 2.91
N GLY A 303 24.34 7.47 2.53
CA GLY A 303 23.56 6.24 2.70
C GLY A 303 23.49 5.79 4.16
N ARG A 304 22.59 4.84 4.44
CA ARG A 304 22.36 4.32 5.79
C ARG A 304 23.55 3.61 6.44
N ALA A 305 24.39 2.95 5.64
CA ALA A 305 25.57 2.22 6.14
C ALA A 305 26.75 3.13 6.53
N ALA A 306 26.68 4.44 6.27
CA ALA A 306 27.76 5.37 6.63
C ALA A 306 27.73 5.74 8.13
N SER A 307 28.91 6.01 8.68
CA SER A 307 29.08 6.47 10.08
C SER A 307 28.85 7.97 10.27
N GLY A 308 28.87 8.77 9.20
CA GLY A 308 28.65 10.21 9.26
C GLY A 308 29.94 11.04 9.23
N VAL A 309 29.82 12.30 9.64
CA VAL A 309 30.91 13.27 9.71
C VAL A 309 30.84 14.02 11.04
N ARG A 310 31.96 14.61 11.46
CA ARG A 310 32.01 15.36 12.73
C ARG A 310 31.10 16.59 12.70
N ALA A 311 30.26 16.71 13.73
CA ALA A 311 29.33 17.82 13.98
C ALA A 311 29.96 18.91 14.85
N ILE A 312 30.56 18.50 15.97
CA ILE A 312 31.21 19.39 16.93
C ILE A 312 32.50 18.74 17.42
N ARG A 313 33.51 19.55 17.73
CA ARG A 313 34.73 19.08 18.38
C ARG A 313 34.53 19.12 19.90
N LEU A 314 34.32 17.94 20.48
CA LEU A 314 34.20 17.77 21.92
C LEU A 314 35.55 17.86 22.61
N GLU A 315 35.56 18.43 23.82
CA GLU A 315 36.70 18.35 24.73
C GLU A 315 36.65 17.05 25.56
N LYS A 316 37.72 16.74 26.28
CA LYS A 316 37.83 15.45 26.98
C LYS A 316 36.75 15.33 28.06
N GLY A 317 35.87 14.34 27.92
CA GLY A 317 34.77 14.08 28.85
C GLY A 317 33.47 14.84 28.54
N ASP A 318 33.46 15.67 27.49
CA ASP A 318 32.24 16.29 26.99
C ASP A 318 31.48 15.36 26.05
N LYS A 319 30.17 15.58 25.92
CA LYS A 319 29.27 14.77 25.10
C LYS A 319 28.12 15.59 24.55
N VAL A 320 27.57 15.18 23.42
CA VAL A 320 26.37 15.82 22.87
C VAL A 320 25.14 15.39 23.66
N ILE A 321 24.29 16.38 24.00
CA ILE A 321 23.06 16.14 24.76
C ILE A 321 21.79 16.23 23.92
N GLY A 322 21.85 16.91 22.76
CA GLY A 322 20.72 17.06 21.85
C GLY A 322 21.03 17.97 20.66
N ALA A 323 20.13 17.93 19.67
CA ALA A 323 20.17 18.79 18.50
C ALA A 323 18.83 19.49 18.31
N VAL A 324 18.89 20.65 17.67
CA VAL A 324 17.72 21.45 17.31
C VAL A 324 17.84 21.79 15.83
N SER A 325 16.82 21.41 15.04
CA SER A 325 16.67 21.88 13.67
C SER A 325 15.75 23.09 13.65
N LEU A 326 16.14 24.12 12.91
CA LEU A 326 15.48 25.42 12.92
C LEU A 326 15.09 25.80 11.50
N LYS A 327 13.78 25.88 11.25
CA LYS A 327 13.18 26.43 10.02
C LYS A 327 12.94 27.93 10.07
N ARG A 328 12.71 28.48 11.27
CA ARG A 328 12.32 29.88 11.48
C ARG A 328 13.35 30.57 12.36
N THR A 329 13.71 31.80 12.01
CA THR A 329 14.71 32.60 12.71
C THR A 329 14.22 33.20 14.04
N THR A 330 12.91 33.17 14.31
CA THR A 330 12.27 33.86 15.45
C THR A 330 12.02 32.99 16.67
N THR A 331 12.75 31.88 16.84
CA THR A 331 12.55 30.99 18.00
C THR A 331 13.66 31.12 19.04
N THR A 332 13.33 30.83 20.29
CA THR A 332 14.31 30.82 21.39
C THR A 332 14.83 29.42 21.66
N ILE A 333 16.07 29.35 22.14
CA ILE A 333 16.69 28.09 22.58
C ILE A 333 16.58 28.03 24.11
N LEU A 334 15.89 27.01 24.60
CA LEU A 334 15.85 26.63 26.01
C LEU A 334 17.06 25.76 26.31
N VAL A 335 17.79 26.15 27.35
CA VAL A 335 18.86 25.36 27.96
C VAL A 335 18.50 25.11 29.41
N VAL A 336 18.68 23.87 29.87
CA VAL A 336 18.43 23.49 31.26
C VAL A 336 19.54 22.58 31.78
N THR A 337 19.78 22.68 33.08
CA THR A 337 20.86 22.02 33.79
C THR A 337 20.37 20.97 34.78
N GLU A 338 21.28 20.09 35.18
CA GLU A 338 21.01 19.05 36.18
C GLU A 338 20.57 19.60 37.55
N ASN A 339 21.07 20.76 37.99
CA ASN A 339 20.67 21.37 39.27
C ASN A 339 19.38 22.23 39.15
N GLY A 340 18.61 22.08 38.08
CA GLY A 340 17.31 22.74 37.93
C GLY A 340 17.38 24.22 37.59
N TYR A 341 18.48 24.68 36.99
CA TYR A 341 18.57 26.01 36.39
C TYR A 341 18.28 25.93 34.90
N GLY A 342 17.73 27.00 34.34
CA GLY A 342 17.53 27.07 32.90
C GLY A 342 17.32 28.49 32.43
N LYS A 343 17.39 28.65 31.11
CA LYS A 343 17.24 29.93 30.45
C LYS A 343 16.79 29.76 29.01
N ARG A 344 16.15 30.82 28.51
CA ARG A 344 15.87 31.00 27.10
C ARG A 344 16.85 32.01 26.53
N SER A 345 17.38 31.76 25.35
CA SER A 345 18.24 32.70 24.62
C SER A 345 17.78 32.81 23.18
N ASP A 346 17.79 34.02 22.63
CA ASP A 346 17.46 34.22 21.22
C ASP A 346 18.43 33.49 20.31
N LEU A 347 17.89 32.92 19.23
CA LEU A 347 18.69 32.26 18.21
C LEU A 347 19.72 33.22 17.59
N SER A 348 19.39 34.50 17.45
CA SER A 348 20.29 35.54 16.89
C SER A 348 21.61 35.66 17.65
N GLN A 349 21.63 35.32 18.95
CA GLN A 349 22.86 35.36 19.73
C GLN A 349 23.83 34.22 19.37
N TYR A 350 23.33 33.12 18.80
CA TYR A 350 24.16 32.00 18.36
C TYR A 350 24.71 32.33 16.98
N ARG A 351 25.96 32.78 16.89
CA ARG A 351 26.60 33.02 15.59
C ARG A 351 26.67 31.73 14.76
N VAL A 352 26.42 31.84 13.47
CA VAL A 352 26.67 30.75 12.52
C VAL A 352 28.18 30.53 12.40
N SER A 353 28.59 29.27 12.42
CA SER A 353 29.97 28.81 12.34
C SER A 353 30.06 27.58 11.44
N HIS A 354 31.26 27.13 11.07
CA HIS A 354 31.41 25.89 10.32
C HIS A 354 31.30 24.67 11.24
N ARG A 355 30.76 23.57 10.71
CA ARG A 355 30.69 22.29 11.41
C ARG A 355 32.07 21.80 11.87
N GLY A 356 32.10 21.01 12.94
CA GLY A 356 33.33 20.46 13.50
C GLY A 356 34.20 21.47 14.25
N GLY A 357 33.74 22.71 14.40
CA GLY A 357 34.34 23.70 15.30
C GLY A 357 34.15 23.34 16.78
N LYS A 358 34.80 24.10 17.66
CA LYS A 358 34.62 23.95 19.12
C LYS A 358 33.25 24.42 19.61
N GLY A 359 32.56 25.27 18.88
CA GLY A 359 31.33 25.92 19.34
C GLY A 359 31.58 27.15 20.21
N ILE A 360 30.52 27.63 20.85
CA ILE A 360 30.47 28.84 21.68
C ILE A 360 29.74 28.54 22.99
N ALA A 361 30.15 29.18 24.08
CA ALA A 361 29.53 28.99 25.39
C ALA A 361 28.04 29.38 25.35
N THR A 362 27.17 28.42 25.68
CA THR A 362 25.70 28.57 25.74
C THR A 362 25.17 28.55 27.17
N LEU A 363 25.98 28.14 28.15
CA LEU A 363 25.65 28.10 29.55
C LEU A 363 26.93 28.35 30.35
N ARG A 364 26.85 29.20 31.37
CA ARG A 364 27.95 29.35 32.32
C ARG A 364 27.80 28.33 33.45
N ALA A 365 28.29 27.11 33.18
CA ALA A 365 28.25 26.00 34.11
C ALA A 365 29.21 26.26 35.29
N ASN A 366 28.69 26.16 36.51
CA ASN A 366 29.45 26.16 37.76
C ASN A 366 28.86 25.10 38.71
N GLU A 367 29.47 24.89 39.87
CA GLU A 367 28.99 23.89 40.86
C GLU A 367 27.54 24.14 41.29
N LYS A 368 27.09 25.40 41.30
CA LYS A 368 25.71 25.77 41.66
C LYS A 368 24.71 25.42 40.57
N THR A 369 25.01 25.73 39.31
CA THR A 369 24.10 25.47 38.18
C THR A 369 24.15 24.03 37.72
N GLY A 370 25.29 23.36 37.87
CA GLY A 370 25.54 22.07 37.26
C GLY A 370 25.73 22.13 35.75
N LYS A 371 25.86 20.96 35.14
CA LYS A 371 26.06 20.71 33.71
C LYS A 371 24.75 20.77 32.93
N MET A 372 24.85 20.94 31.61
CA MET A 372 23.71 21.04 30.72
C MET A 372 23.12 19.66 30.43
N ILE A 373 21.81 19.47 30.63
CA ILE A 373 21.14 18.18 30.38
C ILE A 373 20.25 18.19 29.14
N ALA A 374 19.68 19.35 28.81
CA ALA A 374 18.84 19.50 27.62
C ALA A 374 19.08 20.83 26.90
N ILE A 375 18.97 20.76 25.58
CA ILE A 375 18.83 21.89 24.67
C ILE A 375 17.59 21.64 23.81
N LYS A 376 16.66 22.58 23.78
CA LYS A 376 15.40 22.45 23.04
C LYS A 376 15.04 23.79 22.40
N GLN A 377 14.35 23.74 21.26
CA GLN A 377 13.64 24.90 20.75
C GLN A 377 12.38 25.13 21.58
N VAL A 378 12.09 26.38 21.89
CA VAL A 378 10.86 26.73 22.61
C VAL A 378 10.31 28.06 22.11
N GLN A 379 8.98 28.16 22.07
CA GLN A 379 8.22 29.37 21.83
C GLN A 379 7.53 29.82 23.13
N ASP A 380 7.07 31.07 23.20
CA ASP A 380 6.41 31.59 24.40
C ASP A 380 5.14 30.80 24.78
N ILE A 381 4.45 30.28 23.77
CA ILE A 381 3.20 29.52 23.90
C ILE A 381 3.41 28.09 24.42
N ASP A 382 4.64 27.58 24.48
CA ASP A 382 4.91 26.20 24.88
C ASP A 382 4.94 26.08 26.41
N ASP A 383 4.63 24.87 26.91
CA ASP A 383 4.89 24.50 28.30
C ASP A 383 6.15 23.66 28.41
N ILE A 384 6.87 23.83 29.50
CA ILE A 384 8.07 23.07 29.82
C ILE A 384 7.74 22.19 31.01
N VAL A 385 7.97 20.89 30.84
CA VAL A 385 7.84 19.90 31.90
C VAL A 385 9.23 19.45 32.31
N VAL A 386 9.55 19.63 33.60
CA VAL A 386 10.82 19.25 34.22
C VAL A 386 10.58 18.06 35.13
N VAL A 387 11.35 16.99 34.94
CA VAL A 387 11.28 15.75 35.73
C VAL A 387 12.58 15.56 36.52
N THR A 388 12.47 15.26 37.81
CA THR A 388 13.62 14.99 38.68
C THR A 388 13.85 13.50 38.93
N SER A 389 15.01 13.14 39.45
CA SER A 389 15.35 11.78 39.88
C SER A 389 14.44 11.26 41.00
N SER A 390 14.02 12.14 41.91
CA SER A 390 13.05 11.83 42.98
C SER A 390 11.62 11.63 42.45
N GLY A 391 11.37 11.92 41.17
CA GLY A 391 10.06 11.74 40.54
C GLY A 391 9.13 12.94 40.68
N MET A 392 9.63 14.12 41.07
CA MET A 392 8.86 15.35 41.01
C MET A 392 8.73 15.80 39.55
N VAL A 393 7.50 16.12 39.15
CA VAL A 393 7.19 16.66 37.83
C VAL A 393 6.65 18.08 37.98
N ILE A 394 7.30 19.06 37.37
CA ILE A 394 6.84 20.46 37.35
C ILE A 394 6.54 20.88 35.91
N ARG A 395 5.32 21.37 35.68
CA ARG A 395 4.91 22.02 34.42
C ARG A 395 4.83 23.54 34.62
N GLN A 396 5.47 24.30 33.74
CA GLN A 396 5.44 25.76 33.74
C GLN A 396 5.45 26.32 32.32
N ARG A 397 4.80 27.47 32.10
CA ARG A 397 4.81 28.17 30.81
C ARG A 397 6.23 28.60 30.44
N ALA A 398 6.63 28.42 29.19
CA ALA A 398 7.93 28.86 28.70
C ALA A 398 8.10 30.37 28.75
N GLU A 399 7.01 31.13 28.56
CA GLU A 399 6.97 32.59 28.71
C GLU A 399 7.45 33.07 30.10
N ALA A 400 7.20 32.30 31.16
CA ALA A 400 7.65 32.65 32.51
C ALA A 400 9.18 32.61 32.66
N ILE A 401 9.88 31.87 31.79
CA ILE A 401 11.34 31.82 31.78
C ILE A 401 11.86 32.99 30.97
N ARG A 402 12.51 33.94 31.64
CA ARG A 402 13.06 35.13 31.00
C ARG A 402 14.08 34.78 29.90
N VAL A 403 13.95 35.47 28.77
CA VAL A 403 14.97 35.48 27.72
C VAL A 403 16.18 36.26 28.22
N SER A 404 17.35 35.66 28.10
CA SER A 404 18.62 36.21 28.58
C SER A 404 19.78 35.83 27.68
N GLY A 405 20.92 36.50 27.90
CA GLY A 405 22.14 36.26 27.15
C GLY A 405 22.59 34.79 27.16
N ARG A 406 23.24 34.34 26.08
CA ARG A 406 23.74 32.96 25.97
C ARG A 406 24.71 32.58 27.08
N ASN A 407 25.72 33.41 27.36
CA ASN A 407 26.74 33.09 28.35
C ASN A 407 26.33 33.53 29.77
N THR A 408 25.21 32.99 30.25
CA THR A 408 24.69 33.24 31.60
C THR A 408 24.34 31.92 32.28
N SER A 409 24.16 31.97 33.60
CA SER A 409 23.81 30.80 34.43
C SER A 409 22.30 30.48 34.43
N GLY A 410 21.47 31.39 33.92
CA GLY A 410 20.01 31.24 33.90
C GLY A 410 19.35 31.44 35.27
N VAL A 411 18.05 31.13 35.31
CA VAL A 411 17.19 31.24 36.50
C VAL A 411 16.82 29.85 37.01
N ARG A 412 16.44 29.77 38.28
CA ARG A 412 16.03 28.50 38.89
C ARG A 412 14.64 28.13 38.38
N LEU A 413 14.52 26.98 37.71
CA LEU A 413 13.24 26.43 37.24
C LEU A 413 12.58 25.60 38.34
N ILE A 414 13.38 24.84 39.09
CA ILE A 414 12.89 23.95 40.14
C ILE A 414 13.76 24.06 41.39
N ARG A 415 13.10 23.95 42.55
CA ARG A 415 13.81 23.77 43.82
C ARG A 415 14.03 22.30 44.08
N LEU A 416 15.24 21.84 43.79
CA LEU A 416 15.71 20.51 44.14
C LEU A 416 16.05 20.43 45.63
N ASN A 417 15.77 19.28 46.24
CA ASN A 417 16.26 18.91 47.56
C ASN A 417 17.73 18.43 47.46
N ASN A 418 18.41 18.27 48.59
CA ASN A 418 19.75 17.70 48.61
C ASN A 418 19.71 16.28 47.99
N ASP A 419 20.68 15.98 47.12
CA ASP A 419 20.81 14.74 46.33
C ASP A 419 19.76 14.49 45.22
N ASP A 420 18.95 15.48 44.86
CA ASP A 420 18.04 15.40 43.71
C ASP A 420 18.60 16.14 42.48
N ALA A 421 18.38 15.61 41.29
CA ALA A 421 18.80 16.18 40.02
C ALA A 421 17.67 16.13 38.99
N VAL A 422 17.68 17.08 38.04
CA VAL A 422 16.83 17.00 36.85
C VAL A 422 17.34 15.88 35.96
N THR A 423 16.43 15.01 35.51
CA THR A 423 16.75 13.85 34.67
C THR A 423 16.22 13.99 33.25
N ALA A 424 15.02 14.55 33.09
CA ALA A 424 14.36 14.68 31.79
C ALA A 424 13.57 15.98 31.67
N ILE A 425 13.47 16.46 30.44
CA ILE A 425 12.78 17.70 30.09
C ILE A 425 12.02 17.50 28.80
N ALA A 426 10.74 17.83 28.86
CA ALA A 426 9.83 17.78 27.73
C ALA A 426 9.32 19.18 27.41
N ILE A 427 9.16 19.45 26.11
CA ILE A 427 8.40 20.60 25.63
C ILE A 427 7.04 20.06 25.24
N VAL A 428 6.01 20.55 25.90
CA VAL A 428 4.62 20.16 25.65
C VAL A 428 3.94 21.36 25.03
N THR A 429 3.27 21.16 23.90
CA THR A 429 2.45 22.20 23.30
C THR A 429 1.38 22.64 24.31
N SER A 430 1.12 23.94 24.46
CA SER A 430 0.07 24.36 25.39
C SER A 430 -1.30 23.83 24.96
N GLU A 431 -2.17 23.58 25.94
CA GLU A 431 -3.53 23.09 25.70
C GLU A 431 -4.31 24.05 24.77
N ASP A 432 -4.05 25.35 24.87
CA ASP A 432 -4.65 26.39 24.01
C ASP A 432 -4.24 26.24 22.53
N GLU A 433 -2.99 25.85 22.25
CA GLU A 433 -2.48 25.64 20.89
C GLU A 433 -2.84 24.25 20.35
N GLU A 434 -2.90 23.23 21.21
CA GLU A 434 -3.48 21.93 20.86
C GLU A 434 -4.93 22.12 20.38
N GLU A 435 -5.74 22.90 21.10
CA GLU A 435 -7.11 23.22 20.69
C GLU A 435 -7.14 23.93 19.32
N LYS A 436 -6.29 24.93 19.08
CA LYS A 436 -6.23 25.61 17.77
C LYS A 436 -5.83 24.68 16.63
N GLN A 437 -4.85 23.80 16.84
CA GLN A 437 -4.44 22.82 15.83
C GLN A 437 -5.57 21.85 15.50
N LEU A 438 -6.31 21.42 16.52
CA LEU A 438 -7.46 20.55 16.35
C LEU A 438 -8.63 21.27 15.67
N GLU A 439 -8.89 22.54 15.99
CA GLU A 439 -9.90 23.35 15.30
C GLU A 439 -9.54 23.60 13.83
N ALA A 440 -8.26 23.81 13.52
CA ALA A 440 -7.79 23.96 12.15
C ALA A 440 -7.96 22.65 11.35
N ALA A 441 -7.61 21.51 11.95
CA ALA A 441 -7.81 20.19 11.35
C ALA A 441 -9.30 19.86 11.13
N ASP A 442 -10.17 20.18 12.11
CA ASP A 442 -11.61 19.96 12.03
C ASP A 442 -12.27 20.84 10.95
N LYS A 443 -11.81 22.10 10.81
CA LYS A 443 -12.20 23.00 9.71
C LYS A 443 -11.73 22.47 8.36
N ALA A 444 -10.50 21.98 8.26
CA ALA A 444 -9.99 21.37 7.04
C ALA A 444 -10.84 20.17 6.61
N ARG A 445 -11.20 19.30 7.57
CA ARG A 445 -12.07 18.13 7.36
C ARG A 445 -13.49 18.49 6.90
N THR A 446 -14.06 19.58 7.42
CA THR A 446 -15.40 20.06 7.01
C THR A 446 -15.39 20.87 5.71
N SER A 447 -14.23 21.38 5.28
CA SER A 447 -14.05 22.13 4.02
C SER A 447 -13.57 21.30 2.83
N ALA A 448 -13.12 20.05 3.06
CA ALA A 448 -12.78 19.14 1.99
C ALA A 448 -14.03 18.92 1.10
N PRO A 449 -13.92 19.04 -0.24
CA PRO A 449 -15.05 18.74 -1.10
C PRO A 449 -15.39 17.28 -0.86
N VAL A 450 -16.61 17.03 -0.39
CA VAL A 450 -17.24 15.73 -0.59
C VAL A 450 -17.06 15.44 -2.08
N PRO A 451 -16.43 14.33 -2.48
CA PRO A 451 -16.38 13.99 -3.88
C PRO A 451 -17.81 14.04 -4.36
N GLU A 452 -18.09 14.94 -5.30
CA GLU A 452 -19.37 14.95 -6.01
C GLU A 452 -19.59 13.51 -6.42
N GLN A 453 -20.57 12.87 -5.80
CA GLN A 453 -21.19 11.72 -6.40
C GLN A 453 -21.63 12.27 -7.75
N SER A 454 -20.93 11.84 -8.80
CA SER A 454 -21.39 12.01 -10.16
C SER A 454 -22.85 11.59 -10.17
N ASP A 455 -23.72 12.57 -10.31
CA ASP A 455 -25.10 12.39 -10.77
C ASP A 455 -25.01 11.88 -12.22
N ASP A 456 -24.53 10.65 -12.37
CA ASP A 456 -24.98 9.81 -13.47
C ASP A 456 -26.40 9.42 -13.10
N THR A 457 -27.33 10.29 -13.47
CA THR A 457 -28.73 9.94 -13.72
C THR A 457 -28.75 8.79 -14.74
N ILE A 458 -28.61 7.57 -14.25
CA ILE A 458 -29.14 6.40 -14.93
C ILE A 458 -30.65 6.54 -14.83
N GLU A 459 -31.30 6.79 -15.96
CA GLU A 459 -32.73 6.57 -16.14
C GLU A 459 -33.07 5.13 -15.71
N GLN A 460 -33.48 4.96 -14.45
CA GLN A 460 -34.26 3.81 -13.99
C GLN A 460 -35.66 4.29 -13.59
N ASN A 461 -36.27 5.09 -14.46
CA ASN A 461 -37.73 5.08 -14.57
C ASN A 461 -38.07 4.01 -15.60
N ASP A 462 -38.34 2.78 -15.15
CA ASP A 462 -39.32 1.88 -15.81
C ASP A 462 -39.55 0.52 -15.13
N LEU A 463 -39.08 0.27 -13.89
CA LEU A 463 -39.29 -1.05 -13.25
C LEU A 463 -40.03 -1.06 -11.90
N PHE A 464 -40.56 0.07 -11.42
CA PHE A 464 -41.29 0.14 -10.15
C PHE A 464 -42.74 0.66 -10.24
N ASP A 465 -43.20 1.06 -11.42
CA ASP A 465 -44.56 1.59 -11.58
C ASP A 465 -45.59 0.48 -11.88
N ASP A 466 -45.17 -0.64 -12.47
CA ASP A 466 -46.05 -1.78 -12.74
C ASP A 466 -46.41 -2.59 -11.49
N LYS A 467 -45.51 -2.70 -10.50
CA LYS A 467 -45.85 -3.37 -9.22
C LYS A 467 -46.80 -2.55 -8.37
N LYS A 468 -46.72 -1.20 -8.40
CA LYS A 468 -47.67 -0.33 -7.68
C LYS A 468 -49.03 -0.28 -8.37
N LYS A 469 -49.08 -0.29 -9.71
CA LYS A 469 -50.34 -0.40 -10.48
C LYS A 469 -50.98 -1.78 -10.31
N ALA A 470 -50.20 -2.86 -10.31
CA ALA A 470 -50.71 -4.22 -10.03
C ALA A 470 -51.22 -4.38 -8.59
N LEU A 471 -50.54 -3.81 -7.58
CA LEU A 471 -51.02 -3.83 -6.19
C LEU A 471 -52.27 -2.97 -5.97
N LYS A 472 -52.41 -1.84 -6.67
CA LYS A 472 -53.63 -1.01 -6.62
C LYS A 472 -54.81 -1.69 -7.33
N LYS A 473 -54.56 -2.37 -8.46
CA LYS A 473 -55.60 -3.11 -9.19
C LYS A 473 -56.10 -4.32 -8.40
N GLN A 474 -55.20 -5.09 -7.76
CA GLN A 474 -55.59 -6.17 -6.84
C GLN A 474 -56.28 -5.69 -5.56
N LYS A 475 -55.94 -4.50 -5.05
CA LYS A 475 -56.64 -3.90 -3.88
C LYS A 475 -58.03 -3.39 -4.24
N ASN A 476 -58.24 -2.87 -5.46
CA ASN A 476 -59.56 -2.44 -5.92
C ASN A 476 -60.46 -3.63 -6.28
N GLU A 477 -59.93 -4.67 -6.94
CA GLU A 477 -60.69 -5.90 -7.20
C GLU A 477 -61.06 -6.66 -5.90
N LYS A 478 -60.21 -6.60 -4.86
CA LYS A 478 -60.54 -7.11 -3.51
C LYS A 478 -61.54 -6.25 -2.73
N LYS A 479 -61.69 -4.96 -3.06
CA LYS A 479 -62.69 -4.07 -2.47
C LYS A 479 -64.08 -4.30 -3.11
N ASP A 480 -64.12 -4.40 -4.44
CA ASP A 480 -65.37 -4.65 -5.19
C ASP A 480 -65.93 -6.06 -4.93
N SER A 481 -65.07 -7.05 -4.68
CA SER A 481 -65.49 -8.39 -4.27
C SER A 481 -65.95 -8.45 -2.81
N LYS A 482 -65.38 -7.64 -1.90
CA LYS A 482 -65.87 -7.53 -0.51
C LYS A 482 -67.22 -6.80 -0.42
N GLU A 483 -67.47 -5.78 -1.23
CA GLU A 483 -68.78 -5.11 -1.27
C GLU A 483 -69.88 -5.98 -1.90
N LYS A 484 -69.55 -6.85 -2.86
CA LYS A 484 -70.51 -7.84 -3.40
C LYS A 484 -70.82 -8.99 -2.44
N LEU A 485 -69.96 -9.30 -1.46
CA LEU A 485 -70.14 -10.38 -0.49
C LEU A 485 -70.89 -9.97 0.80
N ILE A 486 -71.17 -8.69 1.02
CA ILE A 486 -71.90 -8.19 2.22
C ILE A 486 -73.43 -8.14 2.01
N SER A 487 -73.93 -8.43 0.80
CA SER A 487 -75.38 -8.37 0.49
C SER A 487 -76.18 -9.67 0.68
N LYS A 488 -75.63 -10.70 1.34
CA LYS A 488 -76.39 -11.92 1.69
C LYS A 488 -76.07 -12.40 3.11
N SER A 489 -76.94 -12.07 4.05
CA SER A 489 -77.05 -12.75 5.37
C SER A 489 -77.90 -14.03 5.22
N PRO A 490 -77.86 -15.04 6.12
CA PRO A 490 -78.36 -14.89 7.51
C PRO A 490 -77.62 -15.65 8.64
N LYS A 491 -77.62 -14.99 9.81
CA LYS A 491 -77.90 -15.42 11.21
C LYS A 491 -77.30 -16.71 11.85
N ASN A 492 -77.07 -16.57 13.17
CA ASN A 492 -76.76 -17.52 14.26
C ASN A 492 -75.26 -17.74 14.56
N SER A 493 -74.76 -17.91 15.79
CA SER A 493 -75.20 -17.69 17.17
C SER A 493 -74.04 -18.17 18.10
N VAL A 494 -73.76 -17.45 19.20
CA VAL A 494 -73.33 -18.00 20.54
C VAL A 494 -71.83 -18.38 20.82
N LYS A 495 -71.22 -17.53 21.68
CA LYS A 495 -70.46 -17.73 22.96
C LYS A 495 -69.20 -18.62 23.12
N LYS A 496 -68.34 -18.08 24.04
CA LYS A 496 -67.37 -18.65 25.01
C LYS A 496 -65.95 -18.98 24.49
N LYS A 497 -64.87 -19.01 25.30
CA LYS A 497 -64.30 -18.35 26.51
C LYS A 497 -63.04 -19.19 26.84
N GLU A 498 -62.01 -18.59 27.46
CA GLU A 498 -60.92 -19.25 28.25
C GLU A 498 -59.94 -20.15 27.43
N GLU A 499 -58.67 -20.40 27.75
CA GLU A 499 -57.69 -20.01 28.78
C GLU A 499 -56.32 -20.56 28.31
N THR A 500 -55.22 -19.89 28.66
CA THR A 500 -53.83 -20.41 28.67
C THR A 500 -53.65 -21.46 29.79
N PRO A 501 -52.71 -22.44 29.74
CA PRO A 501 -51.30 -22.18 30.11
C PRO A 501 -50.22 -23.10 29.48
N ALA A 502 -48.95 -22.70 29.65
CA ALA A 502 -47.73 -23.49 29.46
C ALA A 502 -47.33 -24.20 30.78
N PRO A 503 -46.13 -24.84 30.97
CA PRO A 503 -45.11 -25.48 30.12
C PRO A 503 -44.90 -26.98 30.60
N PRO A 504 -43.77 -27.75 30.47
CA PRO A 504 -42.39 -27.44 30.95
C PRO A 504 -41.18 -28.07 30.19
N LYS A 505 -39.98 -27.67 30.65
CA LYS A 505 -38.61 -28.12 30.28
C LYS A 505 -38.27 -29.55 30.75
N LYS A 506 -37.34 -30.24 30.05
CA LYS A 506 -36.48 -31.32 30.61
C LYS A 506 -35.05 -31.30 30.03
N THR A 507 -34.18 -31.94 30.80
CA THR A 507 -32.72 -31.83 31.00
C THR A 507 -31.81 -32.73 30.13
N ALA A 508 -30.59 -32.23 29.88
CA ALA A 508 -29.25 -32.84 29.90
C ALA A 508 -29.01 -34.33 29.55
N LYS A 509 -28.00 -34.58 28.68
CA LYS A 509 -27.07 -35.73 28.77
C LYS A 509 -25.71 -35.44 28.12
N LYS A 510 -24.64 -35.91 28.79
CA LYS A 510 -23.20 -35.88 28.43
C LYS A 510 -22.84 -37.07 27.53
N SER A 511 -21.82 -36.91 26.66
CA SER A 511 -20.85 -37.96 26.30
C SER A 511 -19.57 -37.35 25.71
N ALA A 512 -18.42 -37.89 26.11
CA ALA A 512 -17.06 -37.45 25.79
C ALA A 512 -16.42 -38.33 24.65
N PRO A 513 -15.08 -38.39 24.47
CA PRO A 513 -14.37 -37.85 23.31
C PRO A 513 -13.73 -38.92 22.40
N VAL A 514 -13.28 -38.52 21.19
CA VAL A 514 -12.50 -39.39 20.28
C VAL A 514 -11.03 -38.95 20.26
N LYS A 515 -10.13 -39.91 20.52
CA LYS A 515 -8.66 -39.85 20.32
C LYS A 515 -8.31 -40.92 19.29
N GLU A 516 -7.57 -40.57 18.23
CA GLU A 516 -6.69 -41.51 17.51
C GLU A 516 -5.36 -40.84 17.12
N LYS A 517 -4.36 -41.71 16.90
CA LYS A 517 -2.92 -41.59 17.16
C LYS A 517 -2.07 -41.16 15.95
N PRO A 518 -0.75 -40.88 16.14
CA PRO A 518 0.15 -40.31 15.13
C PRO A 518 0.84 -41.36 14.25
N ILE A 519 1.30 -40.95 13.06
CA ILE A 519 2.13 -41.77 12.15
C ILE A 519 3.51 -41.11 11.93
N SER A 520 4.48 -41.98 11.72
CA SER A 520 5.92 -41.94 11.97
C SER A 520 6.81 -41.46 10.79
N LYS A 521 8.03 -40.98 11.12
CA LYS A 521 9.28 -41.07 10.29
C LYS A 521 9.65 -42.56 10.03
N PRO A 522 10.66 -43.00 9.21
CA PRO A 522 11.91 -42.38 8.66
C PRO A 522 12.18 -42.88 7.18
N PRO A 523 13.41 -43.00 6.57
CA PRO A 523 14.78 -42.78 7.05
C PRO A 523 15.80 -42.07 6.12
N LYS A 524 16.98 -41.85 6.74
CA LYS A 524 18.27 -41.43 6.18
C LYS A 524 18.82 -42.43 5.15
N ALA A 525 19.53 -41.93 4.14
CA ALA A 525 20.62 -42.65 3.48
C ALA A 525 21.87 -41.77 3.39
N LYS A 526 22.99 -42.36 3.77
CA LYS A 526 24.36 -41.84 3.78
C LYS A 526 24.94 -41.90 2.37
N SER A 527 25.92 -41.04 2.05
CA SER A 527 27.33 -41.45 1.92
C SER A 527 28.16 -40.46 1.09
N ASN A 528 29.39 -40.20 1.60
CA ASN A 528 30.66 -40.09 0.87
C ASN A 528 30.81 -38.95 -0.17
N THR A 529 31.91 -38.21 -0.31
CA THR A 529 33.29 -38.34 0.16
C THR A 529 34.08 -37.10 -0.31
N LYS A 530 35.20 -36.84 0.38
CA LYS A 530 36.51 -36.38 -0.15
C LYS A 530 36.81 -34.88 -0.41
N LYS A 531 37.92 -34.51 0.27
CA LYS A 531 39.09 -33.70 -0.15
C LYS A 531 38.91 -32.17 -0.19
N LYS A 532 39.52 -31.42 0.74
CA LYS A 532 40.93 -30.97 0.78
C LYS A 532 41.42 -30.33 -0.53
N GLY A 533 41.66 -29.01 -0.48
CA GLY A 533 42.99 -28.46 -0.72
C GLY A 533 43.17 -27.49 -1.90
N LYS A 534 43.46 -26.23 -1.55
CA LYS A 534 44.41 -25.28 -2.16
C LYS A 534 44.35 -25.04 -3.68
N LYS A 535 44.00 -23.82 -4.08
CA LYS A 535 44.96 -22.74 -4.37
C LYS A 535 44.25 -21.39 -4.35
#